data_AF-A0A1C7MQ31-F1
#
_entry.id   AF-A0A1C7MQ31-F1
#
_cell.length_a   1.000
_cell.length_b   1.000
_cell.length_c   1.000
_cell.angle_alpha   90.00
_cell.angle_beta   90.00
_cell.angle_gamma   90.00
#
_symmetry.space_group_name_H-M   'P 1'
#
loop_
_entity.id
_entity.type
_entity.pdbx_description
1 polymer ?
#
loop_
_entity_poly.entity_id
_entity_poly.type
_entity_poly.pdbx_seq_one_letter_code
_entity_poly.pdbx_strand_id
1 'polypeptide(L)'
;MSTGTATITQTLEILAFHQHHSLILTYICCVLHWNSSTLRMLLRNAGHGIASAITLEFLAPSLIRSKFVTRTVATTPARPRPRGDRKPSIAPSTPPSPRRSPSALLRKLDEQLQVFHGRSGPSDSQAEIFNRATPELRTALREKDIRRAWSIWLSLEKEKLLAFFGPSHYEMYSTTVAAIFSGTPADHQWDEIETQALQNIAVFTAAGGATDGLLACMTLYIKRRDPETVVRLYDRYFSLLEKKVAWKGVECVADTRQDEVELDLGPTEQDALATSVRGDILLAAVTAHAMRGSFSDALLTCLPTAIRLTPNNLWDFMTRLEHDPALRERVQDYGQRGYIPGEAIHFYNRGCCRIRAMAGFQGFRPQHTEASAITRLRLGVVPDQFSSLPAEGPRSETLGRHDQI
;
A
#
# COMPACT_ATOMS: atom_id res chain seq x y z
N MET A 1 61.24 -31.14 12.60
CA MET A 1 60.60 -30.52 11.43
C MET A 1 59.08 -30.59 11.61
N SER A 2 58.42 -29.45 11.82
CA SER A 2 56.98 -29.17 11.68
C SER A 2 56.51 -28.17 12.75
N THR A 3 56.88 -26.89 12.57
CA THR A 3 56.35 -25.74 13.34
C THR A 3 56.37 -24.51 12.44
N GLY A 4 55.73 -24.57 11.26
CA GLY A 4 55.84 -23.52 10.23
C GLY A 4 54.54 -23.09 9.54
N THR A 5 53.38 -23.69 9.84
CA THR A 5 52.14 -23.43 9.09
C THR A 5 51.12 -22.56 9.81
N ALA A 6 51.25 -22.35 11.13
CA ALA A 6 50.26 -21.58 11.91
C ALA A 6 50.37 -20.05 11.75
N THR A 7 51.53 -19.52 11.35
CA THR A 7 51.78 -18.08 11.30
C THR A 7 51.33 -17.40 10.00
N ILE A 8 51.14 -18.18 8.92
CA ILE A 8 50.78 -17.67 7.59
C ILE A 8 49.28 -17.39 7.46
N THR A 9 48.42 -18.17 8.14
CA THR A 9 46.97 -17.94 8.13
C THR A 9 46.59 -16.66 8.90
N GLN A 10 47.27 -16.36 10.00
CA GLN A 10 46.98 -15.17 10.81
C GLN A 10 47.35 -13.85 10.11
N THR A 11 48.36 -13.88 9.23
CA THR A 11 48.79 -12.69 8.47
C THR A 11 47.88 -12.40 7.27
N LEU A 12 47.27 -13.43 6.67
CA LEU A 12 46.32 -13.26 5.56
C LEU A 12 44.97 -12.68 6.02
N GLU A 13 44.50 -13.02 7.22
CA GLU A 13 43.26 -12.46 7.77
C GLU A 13 43.39 -10.96 8.09
N ILE A 14 44.55 -10.51 8.56
CA ILE A 14 44.81 -9.10 8.86
C ILE A 14 44.90 -8.26 7.58
N LEU A 15 45.48 -8.82 6.51
CA LEU A 15 45.55 -8.15 5.20
C LEU A 15 44.17 -8.03 4.53
N ALA A 16 43.32 -9.06 4.62
CA ALA A 16 41.95 -9.01 4.12
C ALA A 16 41.10 -7.96 4.87
N PHE A 17 41.30 -7.83 6.18
CA PHE A 17 40.60 -6.84 7.00
C PHE A 17 40.99 -5.39 6.62
N HIS A 18 42.27 -5.15 6.33
CA HIS A 18 42.75 -3.82 5.91
C HIS A 18 42.25 -3.41 4.53
N GLN A 19 42.12 -4.36 3.60
CA GLN A 19 41.64 -4.08 2.24
C GLN A 19 40.15 -3.72 2.21
N HIS A 20 39.34 -4.36 3.07
CA HIS A 20 37.92 -4.04 3.20
C HIS A 20 37.66 -2.67 3.84
N HIS A 21 38.45 -2.28 4.85
CA HIS A 21 38.31 -0.95 5.47
C HIS A 21 38.71 0.18 4.53
N SER A 22 39.70 -0.03 3.66
CA SER A 22 40.11 0.96 2.66
C SER A 22 38.97 1.24 1.66
N LEU A 23 38.30 0.21 1.15
CA LEU A 23 37.20 0.36 0.19
C LEU A 23 35.98 1.08 0.77
N ILE A 24 35.63 0.81 2.04
CA ILE A 24 34.52 1.48 2.72
C ILE A 24 34.83 2.96 2.93
N LEU A 25 36.06 3.31 3.33
CA LEU A 25 36.47 4.70 3.50
C LEU A 25 36.54 5.45 2.17
N THR A 26 37.00 4.82 1.09
CA THR A 26 36.99 5.43 -0.24
C THR A 26 35.55 5.66 -0.73
N TYR A 27 34.63 4.72 -0.49
CA TYR A 27 33.22 4.88 -0.84
C TYR A 27 32.54 6.02 -0.05
N ILE A 28 32.79 6.12 1.26
CA ILE A 28 32.26 7.20 2.11
C ILE A 28 32.85 8.56 1.68
N CYS A 29 34.15 8.62 1.39
CA CYS A 29 34.78 9.85 0.89
C CYS A 29 34.24 10.27 -0.49
N CYS A 30 33.98 9.33 -1.40
CA CYS A 30 33.36 9.64 -2.70
C CYS A 30 31.94 10.19 -2.54
N VAL A 31 31.13 9.61 -1.64
CA VAL A 31 29.75 10.08 -1.37
C VAL A 31 29.74 11.48 -0.72
N LEU A 32 30.68 11.75 0.20
CA LEU A 32 30.77 13.05 0.87
C LEU A 32 31.36 14.14 -0.05
N HIS A 33 32.33 13.81 -0.90
CA HIS A 33 32.90 14.78 -1.84
C HIS A 33 31.93 15.13 -2.97
N TRP A 34 31.11 14.17 -3.42
CA TRP A 34 30.07 14.40 -4.43
C TRP A 34 28.94 15.31 -3.96
N ASN A 35 28.58 15.25 -2.67
CA ASN A 35 27.53 16.09 -2.06
C ASN A 35 27.94 17.57 -1.88
N SER A 36 29.25 17.89 -1.86
CA SER A 36 29.71 19.28 -1.68
C SER A 36 29.62 20.09 -2.98
N SER A 37 29.82 19.46 -4.14
CA SER A 37 29.91 20.14 -5.44
C SER A 37 28.55 20.43 -6.08
N THR A 38 27.51 19.65 -5.76
CA THR A 38 26.17 19.76 -6.39
C THR A 38 25.23 20.72 -5.66
N LEU A 39 25.49 21.01 -4.38
CA LEU A 39 24.66 21.91 -3.56
C LEU A 39 24.77 23.39 -3.99
N ARG A 40 25.81 23.76 -4.75
CA ARG A 40 25.97 25.12 -5.30
C ARG A 40 25.28 25.36 -6.65
N MET A 41 24.81 24.33 -7.35
CA MET A 41 24.16 24.49 -8.66
C MET A 41 22.62 24.48 -8.62
N LEU A 42 21.98 24.01 -7.55
CA LEU A 42 20.52 23.81 -7.51
C LEU A 42 19.70 24.97 -6.92
N LEU A 43 20.34 26.05 -6.45
CA LEU A 43 19.67 27.24 -5.90
C LEU A 43 19.09 28.20 -6.97
N ARG A 44 18.99 27.79 -8.24
CA ARG A 44 18.59 28.68 -9.36
C ARG A 44 17.30 28.34 -10.12
N ASN A 45 16.65 27.19 -9.89
CA ASN A 45 15.50 26.78 -10.72
C ASN A 45 14.27 26.32 -9.89
N ALA A 46 13.85 27.11 -8.90
CA ALA A 46 12.56 26.92 -8.23
C ALA A 46 11.59 28.02 -8.69
N GLY A 47 10.86 27.75 -9.75
CA GLY A 47 9.75 28.57 -10.18
C GLY A 47 9.06 27.92 -11.37
N HIS A 48 7.90 27.31 -11.13
CA HIS A 48 6.67 27.40 -11.93
C HIS A 48 5.66 26.41 -11.33
N GLY A 49 4.56 26.96 -10.80
CA GLY A 49 3.47 26.22 -10.19
C GLY A 49 2.56 25.58 -11.23
N ILE A 50 2.05 24.39 -10.92
CA ILE A 50 1.07 23.68 -11.73
C ILE A 50 -0.34 24.02 -11.24
N ALA A 51 -1.22 24.28 -12.22
CA ALA A 51 -2.58 24.78 -12.08
C ALA A 51 -3.58 23.74 -11.54
N SER A 52 -4.59 24.26 -10.84
CA SER A 52 -5.71 23.54 -10.22
C SER A 52 -6.53 22.71 -11.21
N ALA A 53 -6.99 21.54 -10.76
CA ALA A 53 -7.90 20.67 -11.48
C ALA A 53 -9.28 21.32 -11.71
N ILE A 54 -9.78 21.23 -12.94
CA ILE A 54 -11.12 21.66 -13.36
C ILE A 54 -12.12 20.60 -12.91
N THR A 55 -13.04 20.95 -12.00
CA THR A 55 -14.16 20.09 -11.61
C THR A 55 -15.29 20.21 -12.63
N LEU A 56 -15.70 19.09 -13.22
CA LEU A 56 -16.82 18.99 -14.16
C LEU A 56 -18.15 18.91 -13.38
N GLU A 57 -18.56 20.00 -12.74
CA GLU A 57 -19.85 20.09 -12.02
C GLU A 57 -21.07 20.28 -12.96
N PHE A 58 -20.88 20.31 -14.28
CA PHE A 58 -21.94 20.67 -15.22
C PHE A 58 -22.82 19.50 -15.71
N LEU A 59 -22.57 18.26 -15.27
CA LEU A 59 -23.24 17.07 -15.84
C LEU A 59 -24.35 16.43 -14.98
N ALA A 60 -24.70 16.97 -13.81
CA ALA A 60 -25.87 16.47 -13.06
C ALA A 60 -26.51 17.52 -12.11
N PRO A 61 -27.35 18.46 -12.60
CA PRO A 61 -27.93 19.50 -11.75
C PRO A 61 -29.08 19.06 -10.82
N SER A 62 -29.49 17.78 -10.77
CA SER A 62 -30.82 17.45 -10.22
C SER A 62 -30.98 16.11 -9.49
N LEU A 63 -29.98 15.61 -8.74
CA LEU A 63 -30.17 14.41 -7.89
C LEU A 63 -29.72 14.52 -6.42
N ILE A 64 -29.61 15.74 -5.87
CA ILE A 64 -29.49 15.92 -4.41
C ILE A 64 -30.69 16.71 -3.89
N ARG A 65 -31.82 16.01 -3.79
CA ARG A 65 -32.92 16.36 -2.86
C ARG A 65 -32.99 15.26 -1.80
N SER A 66 -31.93 15.13 -1.01
CA SER A 66 -31.97 14.37 0.24
C SER A 66 -31.97 15.35 1.40
N LYS A 67 -33.03 15.24 2.20
CA LYS A 67 -33.38 16.10 3.33
C LYS A 67 -32.34 15.95 4.43
N PHE A 68 -31.49 16.95 4.63
CA PHE A 68 -30.88 17.19 5.94
C PHE A 68 -31.60 18.35 6.60
N VAL A 69 -32.49 17.97 7.51
CA VAL A 69 -33.00 18.83 8.57
C VAL A 69 -31.86 18.99 9.57
N THR A 70 -31.24 20.16 9.60
CA THR A 70 -30.62 20.68 10.81
C THR A 70 -30.86 22.18 10.89
N ARG A 71 -31.61 22.50 11.93
CA ARG A 71 -31.99 23.79 12.45
C ARG A 71 -30.73 24.47 12.97
N THR A 72 -30.25 25.52 12.29
CA THR A 72 -29.23 26.40 12.85
C THR A 72 -29.71 27.84 12.75
N VAL A 73 -29.66 28.47 13.92
CA VAL A 73 -30.15 29.79 14.27
C VAL A 73 -29.54 30.86 13.39
N ALA A 74 -30.39 31.82 13.02
CA ALA A 74 -30.08 32.99 12.24
C ALA A 74 -29.07 33.91 12.93
N THR A 75 -27.99 34.25 12.22
CA THR A 75 -27.32 35.55 12.32
C THR A 75 -26.84 35.93 10.92
N THR A 76 -27.49 36.96 10.40
CA THR A 76 -27.26 37.58 9.09
C THR A 76 -25.91 38.31 9.07
N PRO A 77 -24.96 37.99 8.17
CA PRO A 77 -23.89 38.92 7.83
C PRO A 77 -24.24 39.68 6.55
N ALA A 78 -24.03 40.99 6.63
CA ALA A 78 -24.35 41.97 5.60
C ALA A 78 -23.72 41.65 4.23
N ARG A 79 -24.57 41.73 3.22
CA ARG A 79 -24.28 41.72 1.78
C ARG A 79 -23.23 42.79 1.42
N PRO A 80 -22.02 42.44 0.94
CA PRO A 80 -21.13 43.39 0.30
C PRO A 80 -21.68 43.70 -1.09
N ARG A 81 -21.88 44.99 -1.38
CA ARG A 81 -22.17 45.50 -2.73
C ARG A 81 -20.92 45.36 -3.59
N PRO A 82 -20.98 44.72 -4.77
CA PRO A 82 -19.86 44.77 -5.71
C PRO A 82 -19.82 46.15 -6.37
N ARG A 83 -18.78 46.93 -6.09
CA ARG A 83 -18.38 48.07 -6.92
C ARG A 83 -17.88 47.52 -8.25
N GLY A 84 -18.42 48.08 -9.33
CA GLY A 84 -18.04 47.73 -10.68
C GLY A 84 -16.65 48.24 -10.99
N ASP A 85 -15.77 47.32 -11.37
CA ASP A 85 -14.65 47.58 -12.24
C ASP A 85 -14.77 46.64 -13.44
N ARG A 86 -15.18 47.22 -14.57
CA ARG A 86 -15.28 46.55 -15.87
C ARG A 86 -13.87 46.30 -16.39
N LYS A 87 -13.31 45.14 -16.09
CA LYS A 87 -12.19 44.57 -16.85
C LYS A 87 -12.75 43.94 -18.14
N PRO A 88 -12.21 44.24 -19.33
CA PRO A 88 -12.65 43.59 -20.56
C PRO A 88 -12.33 42.09 -20.47
N SER A 89 -13.38 41.28 -20.47
CA SER A 89 -13.31 39.82 -20.54
C SER A 89 -12.80 39.43 -21.92
N ILE A 90 -11.50 39.15 -22.03
CA ILE A 90 -10.90 38.49 -23.19
C ILE A 90 -11.32 37.02 -23.08
N ALA A 91 -12.44 36.68 -23.72
CA ALA A 91 -12.87 35.30 -23.85
C ALA A 91 -11.77 34.52 -24.60
N PRO A 92 -11.17 33.48 -24.01
CA PRO A 92 -10.23 32.63 -24.72
C PRO A 92 -10.97 32.02 -25.91
N SER A 93 -10.48 32.31 -27.11
CA SER A 93 -10.98 31.73 -28.36
C SER A 93 -10.67 30.24 -28.34
N THR A 94 -11.59 29.44 -27.79
CA THR A 94 -11.49 27.98 -27.82
C THR A 94 -11.38 27.54 -29.28
N PRO A 95 -10.32 26.82 -29.69
CA PRO A 95 -10.19 26.32 -31.04
C PRO A 95 -11.43 25.46 -31.38
N PRO A 96 -11.95 25.53 -32.61
CA PRO A 96 -13.13 24.78 -33.01
C PRO A 96 -12.87 23.30 -32.78
N SER A 97 -13.59 22.72 -31.82
CA SER A 97 -13.50 21.28 -31.57
C SER A 97 -13.79 20.54 -32.88
N PRO A 98 -12.89 19.65 -33.33
CA PRO A 98 -13.11 18.89 -34.55
C PRO A 98 -14.45 18.17 -34.42
N ARG A 99 -15.33 18.36 -35.41
CA ARG A 99 -16.65 17.73 -35.48
C ARG A 99 -16.44 16.21 -35.53
N ARG A 100 -16.41 15.56 -34.37
CA ARG A 100 -16.31 14.11 -34.27
C ARG A 100 -17.54 13.51 -34.96
N SER A 101 -17.32 12.70 -35.99
CA SER A 101 -18.43 12.03 -36.66
C SER A 101 -19.13 11.08 -35.67
N PRO A 102 -20.47 10.96 -35.71
CA PRO A 102 -21.20 10.01 -34.88
C PRO A 102 -20.69 8.57 -35.05
N SER A 103 -20.23 8.22 -36.25
CA SER A 103 -19.64 6.91 -36.56
C SER A 103 -18.34 6.64 -35.81
N ALA A 104 -17.48 7.65 -35.62
CA ALA A 104 -16.24 7.50 -34.86
C ALA A 104 -16.52 7.31 -33.36
N LEU A 105 -17.58 7.94 -32.82
CA LEU A 105 -18.03 7.70 -31.45
C LEU A 105 -18.61 6.30 -31.26
N LEU A 106 -19.45 5.83 -32.19
CA LEU A 106 -20.00 4.48 -32.15
C LEU A 106 -18.91 3.43 -32.25
N ARG A 107 -17.93 3.60 -33.16
CA ARG A 107 -16.81 2.67 -33.27
C ARG A 107 -15.96 2.65 -32.00
N LYS A 108 -15.73 3.80 -31.37
CA LYS A 108 -15.01 3.88 -30.10
C LYS A 108 -15.78 3.22 -28.95
N LEU A 109 -17.10 3.36 -28.91
CA LEU A 109 -17.95 2.66 -27.95
C LEU A 109 -17.93 1.15 -28.18
N ASP A 110 -17.97 0.71 -29.44
CA ASP A 110 -17.95 -0.69 -29.81
C ASP A 110 -16.57 -1.33 -29.54
N GLU A 111 -15.48 -0.62 -29.82
CA GLU A 111 -14.11 -0.98 -29.42
C GLU A 111 -14.01 -1.08 -27.88
N GLN A 112 -14.58 -0.12 -27.14
CA GLN A 112 -14.63 -0.19 -25.67
C GLN A 112 -15.46 -1.37 -25.17
N LEU A 113 -16.60 -1.66 -25.80
CA LEU A 113 -17.43 -2.83 -25.47
C LEU A 113 -16.72 -4.13 -25.84
N GLN A 114 -16.01 -4.20 -26.96
CA GLN A 114 -15.22 -5.38 -27.35
C GLN A 114 -14.09 -5.67 -26.35
N VAL A 115 -13.46 -4.64 -25.79
CA VAL A 115 -12.51 -4.81 -24.67
C VAL A 115 -13.19 -5.44 -23.45
N PHE A 116 -14.47 -5.12 -23.19
CA PHE A 116 -15.25 -5.82 -22.18
C PHE A 116 -15.65 -7.25 -22.61
N HIS A 117 -15.91 -7.49 -23.89
CA HIS A 117 -16.30 -8.79 -24.44
C HIS A 117 -15.14 -9.77 -24.65
N GLY A 118 -13.88 -9.30 -24.69
CA GLY A 118 -12.69 -10.16 -24.68
C GLY A 118 -12.57 -11.01 -23.42
N ARG A 119 -13.25 -10.60 -22.33
CA ARG A 119 -13.52 -11.48 -21.20
C ARG A 119 -14.77 -12.27 -21.51
N SER A 120 -14.61 -13.58 -21.71
CA SER A 120 -15.74 -14.50 -21.75
C SER A 120 -16.63 -14.20 -20.55
N GLY A 121 -17.80 -13.62 -20.82
CA GLY A 121 -18.76 -13.29 -19.79
C GLY A 121 -19.12 -14.53 -18.98
N PRO A 122 -19.70 -14.36 -17.77
CA PRO A 122 -20.20 -15.51 -17.05
C PRO A 122 -21.21 -16.24 -17.94
N SER A 123 -21.14 -17.57 -17.98
CA SER A 123 -22.21 -18.38 -18.58
C SER A 123 -23.55 -18.11 -17.89
N ASP A 124 -24.67 -18.40 -18.55
CA ASP A 124 -26.00 -18.14 -17.98
C ASP A 124 -26.17 -18.79 -16.59
N SER A 125 -25.68 -20.03 -16.42
CA SER A 125 -25.69 -20.72 -15.13
C SER A 125 -24.82 -20.04 -14.07
N GLN A 126 -23.65 -19.52 -14.45
CA GLN A 126 -22.78 -18.75 -13.57
C GLN A 126 -23.42 -17.41 -13.17
N ALA A 127 -24.11 -16.74 -14.10
CA ALA A 127 -24.85 -15.53 -13.84
C ALA A 127 -26.00 -15.77 -12.85
N GLU A 128 -26.74 -16.88 -13.00
CA GLU A 128 -27.78 -17.29 -12.05
C GLU A 128 -27.20 -17.55 -10.65
N ILE A 129 -26.09 -18.30 -10.54
CA ILE A 129 -25.41 -18.57 -9.26
C ILE A 129 -24.96 -17.25 -8.62
N PHE A 130 -24.35 -16.35 -9.41
CA PHE A 130 -23.87 -15.06 -8.93
C PHE A 130 -25.00 -14.16 -8.42
N ASN A 131 -26.09 -14.06 -9.20
CA ASN A 131 -27.26 -13.25 -8.87
C ASN A 131 -28.00 -13.75 -7.62
N ARG A 132 -27.97 -15.06 -7.37
CA ARG A 132 -28.51 -15.66 -6.14
C ARG A 132 -27.58 -15.48 -4.95
N ALA A 133 -26.29 -15.80 -5.10
CA ALA A 133 -25.33 -15.82 -4.00
C ALA A 133 -25.01 -14.42 -3.45
N THR A 134 -24.98 -13.38 -4.30
CA THR A 134 -24.65 -12.00 -3.89
C THR A 134 -25.61 -11.43 -2.82
N PRO A 135 -26.95 -11.45 -3.02
CA PRO A 135 -27.87 -10.99 -1.97
C PRO A 135 -27.84 -11.89 -0.74
N GLU A 136 -27.68 -13.21 -0.87
CA GLU A 136 -27.59 -14.13 0.27
C GLU A 136 -26.35 -13.85 1.13
N LEU A 137 -25.19 -13.64 0.50
CA LEU A 137 -23.93 -13.29 1.18
C LEU A 137 -24.09 -11.96 1.95
N ARG A 138 -24.72 -10.96 1.32
CA ARG A 138 -25.00 -9.67 1.96
C ARG A 138 -25.88 -9.84 3.20
N THR A 139 -26.97 -10.62 3.08
CA THR A 139 -27.88 -10.87 4.21
C THR A 139 -27.16 -11.60 5.34
N ALA A 140 -26.41 -12.66 5.03
CA ALA A 140 -25.64 -13.41 6.03
C ALA A 140 -24.63 -12.51 6.79
N LEU A 141 -23.89 -11.65 6.07
CA LEU A 141 -22.96 -10.72 6.72
C LEU A 141 -23.68 -9.66 7.58
N ARG A 142 -24.85 -9.17 7.16
CA ARG A 142 -25.65 -8.22 7.96
C ARG A 142 -26.21 -8.85 9.23
N GLU A 143 -26.63 -10.10 9.15
CA GLU A 143 -27.11 -10.91 10.28
C GLU A 143 -25.97 -11.42 11.16
N LYS A 144 -24.71 -11.15 10.78
CA LYS A 144 -23.48 -11.65 11.42
C LYS A 144 -23.39 -13.18 11.44
N ASP A 145 -24.07 -13.87 10.52
CA ASP A 145 -23.90 -15.30 10.29
C ASP A 145 -22.65 -15.54 9.42
N ILE A 146 -21.49 -15.47 10.06
CA ILE A 146 -20.18 -15.50 9.39
C ILE A 146 -19.91 -16.85 8.75
N ARG A 147 -20.37 -17.95 9.36
CA ARG A 147 -20.19 -19.31 8.83
C ARG A 147 -20.97 -19.50 7.53
N ARG A 148 -22.23 -19.04 7.49
CA ARG A 148 -23.02 -19.07 6.25
C ARG A 148 -22.41 -18.17 5.19
N ALA A 149 -22.03 -16.94 5.54
CA ALA A 149 -21.35 -16.02 4.63
C ALA A 149 -20.08 -16.66 4.03
N TRP A 150 -19.29 -17.36 4.84
CA TRP A 150 -18.08 -18.05 4.41
C TRP A 150 -18.36 -19.18 3.43
N SER A 151 -19.38 -19.99 3.69
CA SER A 151 -19.78 -21.07 2.78
C SER A 151 -20.18 -20.55 1.38
N ILE A 152 -20.95 -19.45 1.34
CA ILE A 152 -21.35 -18.79 0.09
C ILE A 152 -20.13 -18.18 -0.61
N TRP A 153 -19.23 -17.55 0.15
CA TRP A 153 -17.99 -17.00 -0.38
C TRP A 153 -17.12 -18.05 -1.06
N LEU A 154 -16.89 -19.19 -0.39
CA LEU A 154 -16.12 -20.30 -0.95
C LEU A 154 -16.77 -20.88 -2.21
N SER A 155 -18.10 -20.93 -2.27
CA SER A 155 -18.82 -21.33 -3.48
C SER A 155 -18.57 -20.36 -4.64
N LEU A 156 -18.60 -19.04 -4.38
CA LEU A 156 -18.29 -18.03 -5.38
C LEU A 156 -16.82 -18.10 -5.84
N GLU A 157 -15.89 -18.37 -4.93
CA GLU A 157 -14.46 -18.51 -5.23
C GLU A 157 -14.19 -19.75 -6.10
N LYS A 158 -14.78 -20.90 -5.75
CA LYS A 158 -14.66 -22.16 -6.50
C LYS A 158 -15.10 -22.02 -7.95
N GLU A 159 -16.21 -21.31 -8.18
CA GLU A 159 -16.75 -21.05 -9.52
C GLU A 159 -16.07 -19.87 -10.23
N LYS A 160 -15.01 -19.30 -9.63
CA LYS A 160 -14.26 -18.11 -10.11
C LYS A 160 -15.14 -16.88 -10.32
N LEU A 161 -16.27 -16.80 -9.63
CA LEU A 161 -17.25 -15.73 -9.79
C LEU A 161 -16.86 -14.43 -9.08
N LEU A 162 -15.91 -14.49 -8.15
CA LEU A 162 -15.37 -13.31 -7.48
C LEU A 162 -14.69 -12.32 -8.46
N ALA A 163 -14.25 -12.79 -9.63
CA ALA A 163 -13.69 -11.94 -10.68
C ALA A 163 -14.71 -10.94 -11.27
N PHE A 164 -16.02 -11.23 -11.13
CA PHE A 164 -17.10 -10.36 -11.59
C PHE A 164 -17.51 -9.30 -10.56
N PHE A 165 -16.85 -9.23 -9.40
CA PHE A 165 -17.12 -8.18 -8.43
C PHE A 165 -16.68 -6.81 -8.98
N GLY A 166 -17.66 -5.93 -9.16
CA GLY A 166 -17.44 -4.51 -9.41
C GLY A 166 -17.16 -3.68 -8.14
N PRO A 167 -16.79 -2.40 -8.29
CA PRO A 167 -16.49 -1.47 -7.19
C PRO A 167 -17.55 -1.43 -6.08
N SER A 168 -18.83 -1.40 -6.46
CA SER A 168 -19.96 -1.36 -5.52
C SER A 168 -20.03 -2.60 -4.62
N HIS A 169 -19.65 -3.78 -5.15
CA HIS A 169 -19.59 -5.01 -4.36
C HIS A 169 -18.45 -4.96 -3.35
N TYR A 170 -17.26 -4.52 -3.76
CA TYR A 170 -16.11 -4.39 -2.86
C TYR A 170 -16.40 -3.43 -1.70
N GLU A 171 -16.95 -2.25 -2.01
CA GLU A 171 -17.31 -1.23 -1.01
C GLU A 171 -18.34 -1.75 -0.01
N MET A 172 -19.41 -2.38 -0.50
CA MET A 172 -20.46 -2.96 0.34
C MET A 172 -19.93 -4.04 1.29
N TYR A 173 -19.13 -4.99 0.81
CA TYR A 173 -18.60 -6.04 1.67
C TYR A 173 -17.52 -5.50 2.62
N SER A 174 -16.65 -4.60 2.16
CA SER A 174 -15.64 -3.93 2.98
C SER A 174 -16.27 -3.18 4.15
N THR A 175 -17.28 -2.35 3.88
CA THR A 175 -18.00 -1.56 4.91
C THR A 175 -18.74 -2.44 5.89
N THR A 176 -19.35 -3.54 5.42
CA THR A 176 -20.04 -4.50 6.30
C THR A 176 -19.04 -5.20 7.23
N VAL A 177 -17.90 -5.66 6.71
CA VAL A 177 -16.82 -6.26 7.51
C VAL A 177 -16.24 -5.24 8.50
N ALA A 178 -16.04 -3.99 8.09
CA ALA A 178 -15.58 -2.92 8.97
C ALA A 178 -16.56 -2.68 10.14
N ALA A 179 -17.87 -2.70 9.87
CA ALA A 179 -18.90 -2.56 10.89
C ALA A 179 -18.91 -3.74 11.87
N ILE A 180 -18.68 -4.97 11.40
CA ILE A 180 -18.55 -6.16 12.25
C ILE A 180 -17.36 -6.00 13.20
N PHE A 181 -16.17 -5.65 12.70
CA PHE A 181 -15.00 -5.44 13.54
C PHE A 181 -15.14 -4.26 14.50
N SER A 182 -15.73 -3.14 14.05
CA SER A 182 -15.88 -1.94 14.87
C SER A 182 -16.92 -2.09 15.98
N GLY A 183 -17.97 -2.89 15.74
CA GLY A 183 -19.01 -3.16 16.74
C GLY A 183 -18.65 -4.27 17.73
N THR A 184 -17.48 -4.89 17.60
CA THR A 184 -17.06 -6.02 18.41
C THR A 184 -16.05 -5.56 19.47
N PRO A 185 -16.25 -5.89 20.76
CA PRO A 185 -15.31 -5.48 21.80
C PRO A 185 -13.93 -6.14 21.57
N ALA A 186 -12.87 -5.48 22.02
CA ALA A 186 -11.50 -5.94 21.80
C ALA A 186 -11.26 -7.37 22.33
N ASP A 187 -11.94 -7.74 23.41
CA ASP A 187 -11.79 -9.03 24.10
C ASP A 187 -12.61 -10.17 23.47
N HIS A 188 -13.44 -9.89 22.47
CA HIS A 188 -14.28 -10.93 21.86
C HIS A 188 -13.45 -11.95 21.07
N GLN A 189 -13.44 -13.20 21.51
CA GLN A 189 -12.78 -14.27 20.80
C GLN A 189 -13.69 -14.78 19.67
N TRP A 190 -13.31 -14.47 18.44
CA TRP A 190 -13.91 -15.06 17.25
C TRP A 190 -13.45 -16.52 17.11
N ASP A 191 -14.31 -17.36 16.54
CA ASP A 191 -13.89 -18.68 16.08
C ASP A 191 -12.79 -18.53 15.00
N GLU A 192 -11.91 -19.52 14.89
CA GLU A 192 -10.82 -19.51 13.91
C GLU A 192 -11.37 -19.42 12.49
N ILE A 193 -12.46 -20.15 12.22
CA ILE A 193 -13.14 -20.15 10.93
C ILE A 193 -13.73 -18.78 10.61
N GLU A 194 -14.37 -18.13 11.60
CA GLU A 194 -14.99 -16.81 11.43
C GLU A 194 -13.93 -15.74 11.20
N THR A 195 -12.85 -15.81 11.97
CA THR A 195 -11.67 -14.95 11.82
C THR A 195 -11.09 -15.07 10.42
N GLN A 196 -10.86 -16.29 9.95
CA GLN A 196 -10.33 -16.57 8.63
C GLN A 196 -11.26 -16.04 7.53
N ALA A 197 -12.57 -16.26 7.69
CA ALA A 197 -13.57 -15.80 6.74
C ALA A 197 -13.56 -14.26 6.59
N LEU A 198 -13.64 -13.55 7.72
CA LEU A 198 -13.64 -12.08 7.73
C LEU A 198 -12.33 -11.51 7.17
N GLN A 199 -11.18 -12.08 7.53
CA GLN A 199 -9.89 -11.68 6.99
C GLN A 199 -9.81 -11.90 5.48
N ASN A 200 -10.27 -13.05 4.98
CA ASN A 200 -10.24 -13.37 3.56
C ASN A 200 -11.10 -12.40 2.75
N ILE A 201 -12.32 -12.12 3.22
CA ILE A 201 -13.21 -11.14 2.58
C ILE A 201 -12.57 -9.75 2.61
N ALA A 202 -12.04 -9.31 3.75
CA ALA A 202 -11.42 -8.00 3.92
C ALA A 202 -10.20 -7.78 3.00
N VAL A 203 -9.30 -8.76 2.92
CA VAL A 203 -8.11 -8.69 2.04
C VAL A 203 -8.55 -8.68 0.57
N PHE A 204 -9.54 -9.49 0.20
CA PHE A 204 -10.04 -9.52 -1.18
C PHE A 204 -10.70 -8.21 -1.60
N THR A 205 -11.55 -7.62 -0.75
CA THR A 205 -12.20 -6.33 -1.03
C THR A 205 -11.20 -5.18 -1.05
N ALA A 206 -10.20 -5.22 -0.17
CA ALA A 206 -9.09 -4.26 -0.16
C ALA A 206 -8.32 -4.30 -1.47
N ALA A 207 -7.99 -5.50 -1.98
CA ALA A 207 -7.37 -5.66 -3.29
C ALA A 207 -8.28 -5.21 -4.45
N GLY A 208 -9.59 -5.05 -4.21
CA GLY A 208 -10.55 -4.43 -5.13
C GLY A 208 -10.65 -2.90 -5.00
N GLY A 209 -9.91 -2.28 -4.08
CA GLY A 209 -9.89 -0.84 -3.82
C GLY A 209 -10.66 -0.39 -2.58
N ALA A 210 -11.49 -1.26 -1.98
CA ALA A 210 -12.29 -0.95 -0.80
C ALA A 210 -11.58 -1.45 0.48
N THR A 211 -10.92 -0.54 1.19
CA THR A 211 -9.93 -0.90 2.23
C THR A 211 -10.43 -0.82 3.68
N ASP A 212 -11.62 -0.29 3.92
CA ASP A 212 -12.14 -0.08 5.28
C ASP A 212 -12.21 -1.36 6.11
N GLY A 213 -12.64 -2.47 5.51
CA GLY A 213 -12.74 -3.77 6.18
C GLY A 213 -11.38 -4.30 6.63
N LEU A 214 -10.36 -4.21 5.76
CA LEU A 214 -9.00 -4.63 6.08
C LEU A 214 -8.38 -3.72 7.14
N LEU A 215 -8.57 -2.40 7.02
CA LEU A 215 -8.07 -1.43 7.98
C LEU A 215 -8.67 -1.65 9.37
N ALA A 216 -9.98 -1.90 9.46
CA ALA A 216 -10.65 -2.22 10.72
C ALA A 216 -10.11 -3.53 11.32
N CYS A 217 -9.89 -4.55 10.49
CA CYS A 217 -9.30 -5.82 10.90
C CYS A 217 -7.89 -5.63 11.48
N MET A 218 -7.00 -4.94 10.76
CA MET A 218 -5.64 -4.65 11.22
C MET A 218 -5.64 -3.80 12.50
N THR A 219 -6.55 -2.82 12.61
CA THR A 219 -6.69 -1.98 13.81
C THR A 219 -7.10 -2.81 15.04
N LEU A 220 -7.96 -3.81 14.88
CA LEU A 220 -8.32 -4.73 15.96
C LEU A 220 -7.09 -5.51 16.45
N TYR A 221 -6.26 -6.03 15.55
CA TYR A 221 -5.05 -6.76 15.93
C TYR A 221 -3.97 -5.87 16.55
N ILE A 222 -3.86 -4.61 16.11
CA ILE A 222 -3.01 -3.61 16.76
C ILE A 222 -3.46 -3.41 18.22
N LYS A 223 -4.77 -3.23 18.45
CA LYS A 223 -5.34 -3.10 19.81
C LYS A 223 -5.08 -4.34 20.68
N ARG A 224 -5.05 -5.53 20.08
CA ARG A 224 -4.75 -6.81 20.76
C ARG A 224 -3.26 -7.08 20.97
N ARG A 225 -2.38 -6.18 20.52
CA ARG A 225 -0.93 -6.35 20.57
C ARG A 225 -0.42 -7.59 19.81
N ASP A 226 -1.05 -7.90 18.67
CA ASP A 226 -0.65 -8.99 17.76
C ASP A 226 -0.11 -8.41 16.43
N PRO A 227 1.14 -7.93 16.40
CA PRO A 227 1.73 -7.36 15.19
C PRO A 227 1.98 -8.40 14.09
N GLU A 228 2.21 -9.66 14.43
CA GLU A 228 2.46 -10.75 13.48
C GLU A 228 1.27 -10.97 12.55
N THR A 229 0.05 -10.96 13.09
CA THR A 229 -1.17 -11.09 12.28
C THR A 229 -1.36 -9.88 11.36
N VAL A 230 -1.03 -8.67 11.82
CA VAL A 230 -1.12 -7.46 10.99
C VAL A 230 -0.17 -7.51 9.80
N VAL A 231 1.10 -7.91 10.02
CA VAL A 231 2.08 -8.09 8.94
C VAL A 231 1.62 -9.16 7.95
N ARG A 232 1.14 -10.31 8.45
CA ARG A 232 0.61 -11.38 7.59
C ARG A 232 -0.57 -10.92 6.73
N LEU A 233 -1.46 -10.08 7.27
CA LEU A 233 -2.59 -9.52 6.52
C LEU A 233 -2.10 -8.57 5.42
N TYR A 234 -1.10 -7.74 5.73
CA TYR A 234 -0.47 -6.86 4.75
C TYR A 234 0.19 -7.65 3.61
N ASP A 235 0.97 -8.68 3.92
CA ASP A 235 1.67 -9.51 2.92
C ASP A 235 0.68 -10.20 1.97
N ARG A 236 -0.44 -10.72 2.52
CA ARG A 236 -1.52 -11.32 1.73
C ARG A 236 -2.18 -10.29 0.82
N TYR A 237 -2.43 -9.09 1.33
CA TYR A 237 -3.00 -7.99 0.55
C TYR A 237 -2.06 -7.58 -0.60
N PHE A 238 -0.77 -7.37 -0.30
CA PHE A 238 0.24 -7.01 -1.29
C PHE A 238 0.38 -8.09 -2.38
N SER A 239 0.43 -9.36 -1.99
CA SER A 239 0.48 -10.51 -2.92
C SER A 239 -0.75 -10.58 -3.85
N LEU A 240 -1.94 -10.20 -3.36
CA LEU A 240 -3.14 -10.15 -4.21
C LEU A 240 -3.11 -8.97 -5.19
N LEU A 241 -2.53 -7.83 -4.80
CA LEU A 241 -2.33 -6.71 -5.72
C LEU A 241 -1.38 -7.09 -6.86
N GLU A 242 -0.24 -7.72 -6.54
CA GLU A 242 0.72 -8.23 -7.53
C GLU A 242 0.04 -9.13 -8.57
N LYS A 243 -0.77 -10.08 -8.10
CA LYS A 243 -1.54 -10.98 -8.97
C LYS A 243 -2.54 -10.22 -9.86
N LYS A 244 -3.21 -9.18 -9.34
CA LYS A 244 -4.18 -8.39 -10.12
C LYS A 244 -3.53 -7.51 -11.18
N VAL A 245 -2.37 -6.93 -10.92
CA VAL A 245 -1.69 -6.09 -11.93
C VAL A 245 -1.15 -6.95 -13.08
N ALA A 246 -0.66 -8.17 -12.78
CA ALA A 246 -0.25 -9.11 -13.82
C ALA A 246 -1.37 -9.43 -14.83
N TRP A 247 -2.64 -9.41 -14.42
CA TRP A 247 -3.77 -9.64 -15.33
C TRP A 247 -4.04 -8.47 -16.27
N LYS A 248 -3.67 -7.25 -15.88
CA LYS A 248 -3.91 -6.04 -16.68
C LYS A 248 -2.86 -5.84 -17.77
N GLY A 249 -1.61 -6.31 -17.55
CA GLY A 249 -0.50 -6.16 -18.50
C GLY A 249 -0.62 -7.02 -19.76
N VAL A 250 -1.14 -8.24 -19.63
CA VAL A 250 -1.26 -9.20 -20.76
C VAL A 250 -2.32 -8.75 -21.78
N GLU A 251 -3.33 -7.98 -21.36
CA GLU A 251 -4.47 -7.60 -22.21
C GLU A 251 -4.15 -6.44 -23.17
N CYS A 252 -3.11 -5.62 -22.91
CA CYS A 252 -2.83 -4.43 -23.72
C CYS A 252 -1.85 -4.65 -24.91
N VAL A 253 -1.15 -5.77 -24.99
CA VAL A 253 -0.05 -5.96 -25.97
C VAL A 253 -0.54 -6.59 -27.29
N ALA A 254 -1.78 -7.08 -27.36
CA ALA A 254 -2.21 -7.93 -28.46
C ALA A 254 -2.69 -7.20 -29.74
N ASP A 255 -2.90 -5.87 -29.74
CA ASP A 255 -3.58 -5.20 -30.86
C ASP A 255 -2.88 -3.97 -31.46
N THR A 256 -1.65 -3.67 -31.05
CA THR A 256 -0.89 -2.57 -31.66
C THR A 256 -0.21 -3.06 -32.94
N ARG A 257 -0.97 -3.03 -34.03
CA ARG A 257 -0.43 -3.15 -35.39
C ARG A 257 0.65 -2.09 -35.59
N GLN A 258 1.80 -2.58 -36.03
CA GLN A 258 2.96 -1.85 -36.55
C GLN A 258 2.52 -0.62 -37.33
N ASP A 259 2.75 0.59 -36.81
CA ASP A 259 3.21 1.73 -37.59
C ASP A 259 3.57 2.89 -36.63
N GLU A 260 4.80 3.36 -36.81
CA GLU A 260 5.47 4.52 -36.17
C GLU A 260 6.01 4.36 -34.74
N VAL A 261 7.34 4.27 -34.69
CA VAL A 261 8.21 4.08 -33.53
C VAL A 261 8.41 5.41 -32.80
N GLU A 262 7.47 5.80 -31.95
CA GLU A 262 7.73 6.77 -30.90
C GLU A 262 8.03 5.98 -29.61
N LEU A 263 9.25 6.11 -29.08
CA LEU A 263 9.72 5.49 -27.85
C LEU A 263 9.02 6.12 -26.63
N ASP A 264 7.71 5.92 -26.52
CA ASP A 264 6.99 6.24 -25.29
C ASP A 264 7.34 5.17 -24.25
N LEU A 265 8.23 5.54 -23.32
CA LEU A 265 8.54 4.75 -22.13
C LEU A 265 7.33 4.81 -21.20
N GLY A 266 6.28 4.08 -21.59
CA GLY A 266 5.06 3.95 -20.81
C GLY A 266 5.35 3.52 -19.36
N PRO A 267 4.44 3.86 -18.43
CA PRO A 267 4.60 3.51 -17.02
C PRO A 267 4.85 2.01 -16.90
N THR A 268 5.92 1.64 -16.20
CA THR A 268 6.28 0.23 -16.02
C THR A 268 5.21 -0.43 -15.16
N GLU A 269 4.91 -1.72 -15.34
CA GLU A 269 3.90 -2.46 -14.53
C GLU A 269 4.12 -2.29 -13.01
N GLN A 270 5.38 -2.12 -12.61
CA GLN A 270 5.77 -1.83 -11.25
C GLN A 270 5.22 -0.51 -10.71
N ASP A 271 5.07 0.53 -11.55
CA ASP A 271 4.50 1.82 -11.16
C ASP A 271 2.99 1.73 -10.89
N ALA A 272 2.29 0.84 -11.59
CA ALA A 272 0.86 0.60 -11.38
C ALA A 272 0.58 -0.11 -10.05
N LEU A 273 1.43 -1.06 -9.65
CA LEU A 273 1.36 -1.69 -8.33
C LEU A 273 1.62 -0.69 -7.22
N ALA A 274 2.67 0.11 -7.39
CA ALA A 274 3.16 1.03 -6.39
C ALA A 274 2.16 2.15 -6.06
N THR A 275 1.25 2.47 -6.98
CA THR A 275 0.15 3.42 -6.80
C THR A 275 -1.14 2.79 -6.26
N SER A 276 -1.27 1.45 -6.28
CA SER A 276 -2.50 0.76 -5.89
C SER A 276 -2.58 0.48 -4.38
N VAL A 277 -1.45 0.40 -3.68
CA VAL A 277 -1.45 0.24 -2.22
C VAL A 277 -2.04 1.51 -1.58
N ARG A 278 -2.85 1.37 -0.53
CA ARG A 278 -3.45 2.51 0.20
C ARG A 278 -2.59 2.89 1.39
N GLY A 279 -2.41 4.19 1.61
CA GLY A 279 -1.54 4.72 2.66
C GLY A 279 -1.90 4.23 4.06
N ASP A 280 -3.19 4.14 4.38
CA ASP A 280 -3.65 3.73 5.72
C ASP A 280 -3.35 2.26 6.02
N ILE A 281 -3.39 1.39 4.98
CA ILE A 281 -3.02 -0.02 5.11
C ILE A 281 -1.51 -0.17 5.31
N LEU A 282 -0.72 0.63 4.58
CA LEU A 282 0.74 0.68 4.79
C LEU A 282 1.07 1.20 6.20
N LEU A 283 0.40 2.25 6.68
CA LEU A 283 0.56 2.78 8.03
C LEU A 283 0.22 1.74 9.11
N ALA A 284 -0.79 0.91 8.90
CA ALA A 284 -1.10 -0.19 9.80
C ALA A 284 0.02 -1.24 9.85
N ALA A 285 0.63 -1.58 8.72
CA ALA A 285 1.79 -2.47 8.68
C ALA A 285 3.03 -1.86 9.35
N VAL A 286 3.33 -0.58 9.08
CA VAL A 286 4.39 0.18 9.78
C VAL A 286 4.15 0.21 11.28
N THR A 287 2.90 0.36 11.70
CA THR A 287 2.52 0.32 13.12
C THR A 287 2.84 -1.04 13.74
N ALA A 288 2.56 -2.14 13.04
CA ALA A 288 2.92 -3.48 13.51
C ALA A 288 4.44 -3.66 13.66
N HIS A 289 5.25 -3.12 12.73
CA HIS A 289 6.71 -3.13 12.87
C HIS A 289 7.20 -2.24 14.02
N ALA A 290 6.55 -1.10 14.28
CA ALA A 290 6.85 -0.25 15.43
C ALA A 290 6.52 -0.94 16.76
N MET A 291 5.45 -1.75 16.82
CA MET A 291 5.13 -2.59 17.98
C MET A 291 6.25 -3.60 18.26
N ARG A 292 6.85 -4.16 17.21
CA ARG A 292 8.01 -5.07 17.27
C ARG A 292 9.35 -4.36 17.54
N GLY A 293 9.38 -3.03 17.51
CA GLY A 293 10.61 -2.23 17.65
C GLY A 293 11.57 -2.35 16.46
N SER A 294 11.09 -2.75 15.28
CA SER A 294 11.93 -2.97 14.10
C SER A 294 11.71 -1.88 13.04
N PHE A 295 12.51 -0.81 13.11
CA PHE A 295 12.47 0.26 12.11
C PHE A 295 12.94 -0.21 10.73
N SER A 296 13.93 -1.10 10.67
CA SER A 296 14.43 -1.65 9.41
C SER A 296 13.34 -2.36 8.62
N ASP A 297 12.52 -3.17 9.30
CA ASP A 297 11.47 -3.92 8.63
C ASP A 297 10.32 -2.99 8.19
N ALA A 298 10.02 -1.96 8.99
CA ALA A 298 9.08 -0.91 8.60
C ALA A 298 9.54 -0.20 7.31
N LEU A 299 10.83 0.15 7.23
CA LEU A 299 11.41 0.78 6.04
C LEU A 299 11.36 -0.17 4.83
N LEU A 300 11.77 -1.44 5.00
CA LEU A 300 11.71 -2.45 3.95
C LEU A 300 10.28 -2.70 3.45
N THR A 301 9.28 -2.54 4.31
CA THR A 301 7.85 -2.64 3.94
C THR A 301 7.40 -1.44 3.11
N CYS A 302 7.94 -0.25 3.36
CA CYS A 302 7.61 0.97 2.61
C CYS A 302 8.29 1.01 1.22
N LEU A 303 9.52 0.53 1.10
CA LEU A 303 10.34 0.67 -0.12
C LEU A 303 9.70 0.12 -1.42
N PRO A 304 9.00 -1.02 -1.42
CA PRO A 304 8.30 -1.53 -2.60
C PRO A 304 7.12 -0.67 -3.05
N THR A 305 6.62 0.22 -2.18
CA THR A 305 5.45 1.06 -2.46
C THR A 305 5.88 2.44 -2.95
N ALA A 306 5.14 3.02 -3.91
CA ALA A 306 5.36 4.41 -4.35
C ALA A 306 4.50 5.39 -3.55
N ILE A 307 3.86 4.92 -2.47
CA ILE A 307 3.00 5.75 -1.65
C ILE A 307 3.87 6.74 -0.87
N ARG A 308 3.49 8.00 -0.98
CA ARG A 308 3.99 9.04 -0.09
C ARG A 308 3.06 9.12 1.11
N LEU A 309 3.57 8.79 2.29
CA LEU A 309 2.86 9.04 3.54
C LEU A 309 2.79 10.56 3.75
N THR A 310 1.62 11.13 3.49
CA THR A 310 1.39 12.56 3.74
C THR A 310 1.22 12.77 5.25
N PRO A 311 1.62 13.94 5.78
CA PRO A 311 1.39 14.26 7.19
C PRO A 311 -0.09 14.12 7.59
N ASN A 312 -1.02 14.49 6.71
CA ASN A 312 -2.46 14.39 6.99
C ASN A 312 -2.90 12.95 7.22
N ASN A 313 -2.52 12.02 6.34
CA ASN A 313 -2.88 10.61 6.49
C ASN A 313 -2.26 10.02 7.78
N LEU A 314 -1.03 10.43 8.10
CA LEU A 314 -0.37 10.04 9.35
C LEU A 314 -1.18 10.53 10.56
N TRP A 315 -1.57 11.81 10.59
CA TRP A 315 -2.36 12.41 11.66
C TRP A 315 -3.72 11.73 11.82
N ASP A 316 -4.45 11.53 10.72
CA ASP A 316 -5.74 10.84 10.72
C ASP A 316 -5.61 9.41 11.27
N PHE A 317 -4.54 8.70 10.90
CA PHE A 317 -4.26 7.37 11.44
C PHE A 317 -3.89 7.40 12.94
N MET A 318 -3.14 8.41 13.40
CA MET A 318 -2.75 8.53 14.81
C MET A 318 -3.97 8.65 15.75
N THR A 319 -5.09 9.21 15.29
CA THR A 319 -6.34 9.24 16.07
C THR A 319 -6.86 7.84 16.40
N ARG A 320 -6.57 6.84 15.57
CA ARG A 320 -6.96 5.44 15.81
C ARG A 320 -6.11 4.77 16.89
N LEU A 321 -4.94 5.33 17.19
CA LEU A 321 -3.99 4.86 18.19
C LEU A 321 -4.11 5.58 19.55
N GLU A 322 -5.19 6.33 19.78
CA GLU A 322 -5.42 7.05 21.05
C GLU A 322 -5.38 6.15 22.30
N HIS A 323 -5.67 4.86 22.13
CA HIS A 323 -5.63 3.86 23.19
C HIS A 323 -4.21 3.51 23.67
N ASP A 324 -3.17 3.78 22.88
CA ASP A 324 -1.76 3.51 23.22
C ASP A 324 -0.87 4.69 22.82
N PRO A 325 -0.69 5.69 23.72
CA PRO A 325 0.06 6.90 23.40
C PRO A 325 1.55 6.63 23.16
N ALA A 326 2.12 5.59 23.78
CA ALA A 326 3.52 5.20 23.59
C ALA A 326 3.74 4.56 22.22
N LEU A 327 2.77 3.78 21.72
CA LEU A 327 2.80 3.29 20.35
C LEU A 327 2.62 4.45 19.36
N ARG A 328 1.69 5.37 19.62
CA ARG A 328 1.46 6.55 18.77
C ARG A 328 2.74 7.37 18.58
N GLU A 329 3.49 7.64 19.65
CA GLU A 329 4.78 8.35 19.59
C GLU A 329 5.81 7.60 18.73
N ARG A 330 5.91 6.26 18.90
CA ARG A 330 6.81 5.43 18.07
C ARG A 330 6.44 5.44 16.60
N VAL A 331 5.15 5.34 16.27
CA VAL A 331 4.71 5.39 14.86
C VAL A 331 4.94 6.77 14.26
N GLN A 332 4.76 7.84 15.04
CA GLN A 332 5.10 9.19 14.62
C GLN A 332 6.60 9.34 14.33
N ASP A 333 7.47 8.86 15.22
CA ASP A 333 8.92 8.84 15.02
C ASP A 333 9.29 8.05 13.75
N TYR A 334 8.69 6.87 13.54
CA TYR A 334 8.92 6.06 12.35
C TYR A 334 8.46 6.78 11.07
N GLY A 335 7.29 7.42 11.11
CA GLY A 335 6.76 8.21 10.00
C GLY A 335 7.65 9.42 9.67
N GLN A 336 8.21 10.09 10.68
CA GLN A 336 9.12 11.23 10.51
C GLN A 336 10.48 10.80 9.97
N ARG A 337 11.07 9.71 10.49
CA ARG A 337 12.35 9.17 10.01
C ARG A 337 12.23 8.54 8.63
N GLY A 338 11.10 7.88 8.36
CA GLY A 338 10.78 7.26 7.08
C GLY A 338 10.37 8.26 6.01
N TYR A 339 10.09 9.51 6.37
CA TYR A 339 9.90 10.62 5.42
C TYR A 339 11.24 10.98 4.78
N ILE A 340 11.71 10.12 3.89
CA ILE A 340 12.75 10.46 2.94
C ILE A 340 12.08 11.39 1.93
N PRO A 341 12.51 12.65 1.78
CA PRO A 341 11.96 13.57 0.80
C PRO A 341 11.91 12.85 -0.55
N GLY A 342 10.74 12.79 -1.19
CA GLY A 342 10.49 11.91 -2.33
C GLY A 342 11.47 12.06 -3.50
N GLU A 343 12.23 13.15 -3.55
CA GLU A 343 13.36 13.32 -4.45
C GLU A 343 14.44 12.24 -4.27
N ALA A 344 14.81 11.90 -3.03
CA ALA A 344 15.85 10.91 -2.74
C ALA A 344 15.43 9.45 -3.06
N ILE A 345 14.14 9.10 -2.96
CA ILE A 345 13.64 7.75 -3.30
C ILE A 345 13.67 7.53 -4.82
N HIS A 346 13.33 8.56 -5.61
CA HIS A 346 13.44 8.46 -7.08
C HIS A 346 14.88 8.21 -7.54
N PHE A 347 15.88 8.74 -6.84
CA PHE A 347 17.30 8.45 -7.14
C PHE A 347 17.70 7.02 -6.78
N TYR A 348 17.19 6.46 -5.67
CA TYR A 348 17.49 5.08 -5.27
C TYR A 348 16.93 4.07 -6.29
N ASN A 349 15.64 4.20 -6.65
CA ASN A 349 15.01 3.28 -7.60
C ASN A 349 15.59 3.41 -9.03
N ARG A 350 15.89 4.64 -9.50
CA ARG A 350 16.60 4.82 -10.78
C ARG A 350 18.03 4.28 -10.74
N GLY A 351 18.73 4.43 -9.62
CA GLY A 351 20.08 3.90 -9.43
C GLY A 351 20.13 2.38 -9.50
N CYS A 352 19.23 1.69 -8.79
CA CYS A 352 19.15 0.23 -8.82
C CYS A 352 18.76 -0.32 -10.20
N CYS A 353 17.80 0.30 -10.90
CA CYS A 353 17.44 -0.09 -12.27
C CYS A 353 18.61 0.11 -13.25
N ARG A 354 19.40 1.19 -13.07
CA ARG A 354 20.58 1.45 -13.92
C ARG A 354 21.71 0.46 -13.66
N ILE A 355 21.95 0.08 -12.40
CA ILE A 355 22.93 -0.96 -12.06
C ILE A 355 22.50 -2.33 -12.62
N ARG A 356 21.20 -2.66 -12.55
CA ARG A 356 20.65 -3.91 -13.10
C ARG A 356 20.67 -3.95 -14.63
N ALA A 357 20.43 -2.81 -15.29
CA ALA A 357 20.57 -2.68 -16.75
C ALA A 357 22.03 -2.76 -17.21
N MET A 358 22.98 -2.20 -16.44
CA MET A 358 24.42 -2.32 -16.74
C MET A 358 24.96 -3.74 -16.51
N ALA A 359 24.42 -4.47 -15.53
CA ALA A 359 24.75 -5.89 -15.31
C ALA A 359 24.24 -6.81 -16.43
N GLY A 360 23.25 -6.38 -17.22
CA GLY A 360 22.76 -7.10 -18.40
C GLY A 360 23.57 -6.84 -19.68
N PHE A 361 24.49 -5.86 -19.69
CA PHE A 361 25.11 -5.34 -20.93
C PHE A 361 26.61 -5.67 -21.10
N GLN A 362 27.20 -6.52 -20.25
CA GLN A 362 28.55 -7.03 -20.49
C GLN A 362 28.59 -8.53 -20.26
N GLY A 363 29.07 -9.25 -21.27
CA GLY A 363 29.31 -10.70 -21.25
C GLY A 363 30.40 -11.12 -20.27
N PHE A 364 30.16 -10.91 -18.98
CA PHE A 364 30.96 -11.42 -17.89
C PHE A 364 30.48 -12.84 -17.57
N ARG A 365 31.19 -13.85 -18.08
CA ARG A 365 31.05 -15.24 -17.61
C ARG A 365 31.73 -15.34 -16.23
N PRO A 366 31.02 -15.62 -15.13
CA PRO A 366 31.68 -16.01 -13.89
C PRO A 366 32.10 -17.48 -14.03
N GLN A 367 33.39 -17.75 -13.88
CA GLN A 367 33.83 -19.10 -13.59
C GLN A 367 33.30 -19.51 -12.21
N HIS A 368 32.73 -20.71 -12.16
CA HIS A 368 32.28 -21.39 -10.96
C HIS A 368 33.37 -21.42 -9.89
N THR A 369 33.18 -20.66 -8.80
CA THR A 369 33.55 -21.06 -7.44
C THR A 369 32.93 -20.06 -6.44
N GLU A 370 32.35 -20.58 -5.35
CA GLU A 370 31.88 -19.87 -4.16
C GLU A 370 30.56 -19.07 -4.24
N ALA A 371 29.46 -19.79 -4.44
CA ALA A 371 28.13 -19.34 -3.99
C ALA A 371 27.88 -19.77 -2.54
N SER A 372 28.34 -18.99 -1.56
CA SER A 372 27.92 -19.15 -0.14
C SER A 372 28.10 -17.90 0.76
N ALA A 373 28.46 -16.72 0.24
CA ALA A 373 28.87 -15.60 1.10
C ALA A 373 28.15 -14.26 0.86
N ILE A 374 26.89 -14.27 0.42
CA ILE A 374 26.09 -13.03 0.28
C ILE A 374 24.75 -13.20 1.00
N THR A 375 24.77 -13.35 2.33
CA THR A 375 23.59 -13.14 3.19
C THR A 375 23.95 -12.73 4.63
N ARG A 376 24.99 -11.91 4.84
CA ARG A 376 25.25 -11.28 6.15
C ARG A 376 25.82 -9.87 5.98
N LEU A 377 24.97 -8.92 5.62
CA LEU A 377 25.24 -7.51 5.89
C LEU A 377 24.79 -7.21 7.32
N ARG A 378 25.75 -7.14 8.24
CA ARG A 378 25.59 -6.55 9.57
C ARG A 378 25.29 -5.05 9.39
N LEU A 379 24.04 -4.65 9.59
CA LEU A 379 23.73 -3.27 9.95
C LEU A 379 24.29 -3.03 11.35
N GLY A 380 25.12 -1.99 11.50
CA GLY A 380 25.57 -1.52 12.80
C GLY A 380 24.38 -1.02 13.59
N VAL A 381 23.88 -1.86 14.50
CA VAL A 381 22.90 -1.48 15.50
C VAL A 381 23.63 -0.68 16.57
N VAL A 382 23.28 0.61 16.67
CA VAL A 382 23.59 1.41 17.85
C VAL A 382 22.77 0.82 19.01
N PRO A 383 23.36 0.47 20.16
CA PRO A 383 22.58 -0.01 21.28
C PRO A 383 21.78 1.14 21.90
N ASP A 384 20.46 1.11 21.75
CA ASP A 384 19.54 1.96 22.50
C ASP A 384 19.58 1.56 23.98
N GLN A 385 20.12 2.45 24.81
CA GLN A 385 20.00 2.39 26.26
C GLN A 385 18.64 2.97 26.66
N PHE A 386 17.64 2.11 26.85
CA PHE A 386 16.44 2.45 27.63
C PHE A 386 16.10 1.32 28.61
N SER A 387 16.41 1.60 29.88
CA SER A 387 15.80 1.18 31.13
C SER A 387 15.01 -0.14 31.17
N SER A 388 15.64 -1.15 31.78
CA SER A 388 14.99 -2.33 32.34
C SER A 388 14.07 -1.95 33.51
N LEU A 389 12.76 -2.16 33.36
CA LEU A 389 11.82 -2.29 34.47
C LEU A 389 11.89 -3.72 35.05
N PRO A 390 11.77 -3.90 36.38
CA PRO A 390 11.97 -5.20 37.02
C PRO A 390 10.77 -6.12 36.77
N ALA A 391 11.09 -7.38 36.43
CA ALA A 391 10.15 -8.48 36.37
C ALA A 391 9.79 -8.94 37.79
N GLU A 392 8.54 -8.75 38.20
CA GLU A 392 7.99 -9.45 39.36
C GLU A 392 7.66 -10.90 38.96
N GLY A 393 8.23 -11.83 39.71
CA GLY A 393 8.09 -13.27 39.51
C GLY A 393 6.75 -13.86 39.99
N PRO A 394 6.50 -15.14 39.68
CA PRO A 394 5.20 -15.77 39.84
C PRO A 394 4.94 -16.20 41.28
N ARG A 395 3.79 -15.80 41.84
CA ARG A 395 3.24 -16.43 43.04
C ARG A 395 2.57 -17.75 42.65
N SER A 396 3.17 -18.83 43.13
CA SER A 396 2.55 -20.15 43.18
C SER A 396 1.58 -20.18 44.35
N GLU A 397 0.28 -20.31 44.08
CA GLU A 397 -0.72 -20.71 45.08
C GLU A 397 -1.20 -22.13 44.78
N THR A 398 -0.61 -23.06 45.52
CA THR A 398 -1.16 -24.37 45.88
C THR A 398 -2.25 -24.20 46.94
N LEU A 399 -3.47 -24.71 46.70
CA LEU A 399 -4.46 -25.29 47.64
C LEU A 399 -5.83 -25.27 46.93
N GLY A 400 -6.70 -26.27 46.96
CA GLY A 400 -6.75 -27.48 47.75
C GLY A 400 -7.91 -28.35 47.27
N ARG A 401 -7.70 -29.66 47.38
CA ARG A 401 -8.70 -30.73 47.41
C ARG A 401 -9.88 -30.38 48.33
N HIS A 402 -11.10 -30.59 47.87
CA HIS A 402 -12.21 -30.99 48.73
C HIS A 402 -13.02 -32.11 48.04
N ASP A 403 -12.94 -33.29 48.65
CA ASP A 403 -13.87 -34.39 48.51
C ASP A 403 -15.11 -34.15 49.41
N GLN A 404 -16.20 -34.88 49.11
CA GLN A 404 -17.44 -35.10 49.89
C GLN A 404 -18.51 -33.99 49.72
N ILE A 405 -19.76 -34.24 49.34
CA ILE A 405 -20.69 -35.39 49.53
C ILE A 405 -21.47 -35.68 48.25
#